data_AF-A0A444HEI1-F1
#
_entry.id   AF-A0A444HEI1-F1
#
_cell.length_a   1.000
_cell.length_b   1.000
_cell.length_c   1.000
_cell.angle_alpha   90.00
_cell.angle_beta   90.00
_cell.angle_gamma   90.00
#
_symmetry.space_group_name_H-M   'P 1'
#
loop_
_entity.id
_entity.type
_entity.pdbx_description
1 polymer ?
#
loop_
_entity_poly.entity_id
_entity_poly.type
_entity_poly.pdbx_seq_one_letter_code
_entity_poly.pdbx_strand_id
1 'polypeptide(L)'
;MNGQITKEDLEDNPLFWYVYISCFRAYDDKNEINIGEALKTLNIDEVELHKWEKEFFTENASEEDIRFIGGKLNEDIFFHIEFQECETVFYINDIYIGNLGGHFEAWFFTWEELLAFQKYDFLFLLLLPMAGIERHQISEAQKYVTDQLKTIPKFEDNAEYISYCIINGIIINGHFFNQNDVGIVNNQNHSIRNIEKYPRYADDVTKLNYALKKFIQSQ
;
A
#
# COMPACT_ATOMS: atom_id res chain seq x y z
N MET A 1 3.02 18.45 -18.37
CA MET A 1 2.43 18.62 -17.02
C MET A 1 3.34 17.86 -16.08
N ASN A 2 3.63 18.34 -14.87
CA ASN A 2 4.41 17.53 -13.92
C ASN A 2 3.49 16.38 -13.46
N GLY A 3 3.88 15.13 -13.66
CA GLY A 3 3.07 13.95 -13.31
C GLY A 3 2.83 13.78 -11.81
N GLN A 4 3.46 14.61 -10.98
CA GLN A 4 3.38 14.57 -9.53
C GLN A 4 1.96 14.89 -9.01
N ILE A 5 1.42 13.95 -8.24
CA ILE A 5 0.22 14.05 -7.41
C ILE A 5 0.61 14.72 -6.09
N THR A 6 -0.18 15.70 -5.66
CA THR A 6 -0.02 16.35 -4.36
C THR A 6 -1.01 15.81 -3.34
N LYS A 7 -0.87 16.24 -2.09
CA LYS A 7 -1.80 15.91 -1.03
C LYS A 7 -3.22 16.39 -1.36
N GLU A 8 -3.35 17.58 -1.93
CA GLU A 8 -4.63 18.19 -2.30
C GLU A 8 -5.35 17.41 -3.40
N ASP A 9 -4.61 16.67 -4.24
CA ASP A 9 -5.22 15.79 -5.26
C ASP A 9 -5.86 14.53 -4.65
N LEU A 10 -5.50 14.19 -3.40
CA LEU A 10 -5.97 13.03 -2.65
C LEU A 10 -7.02 13.39 -1.58
N GLU A 11 -6.90 14.59 -0.97
CA GLU A 11 -7.91 15.16 -0.08
C GLU A 11 -9.23 15.30 -0.83
N ASP A 12 -10.26 14.60 -0.37
CA ASP A 12 -11.60 14.60 -0.96
C ASP A 12 -11.75 13.97 -2.35
N ASN A 13 -10.87 13.04 -2.73
CA ASN A 13 -10.95 12.33 -4.00
C ASN A 13 -11.39 10.86 -3.84
N PRO A 14 -12.70 10.57 -3.71
CA PRO A 14 -13.19 9.21 -3.52
C PRO A 14 -12.94 8.31 -4.73
N LEU A 15 -12.81 8.86 -5.94
CA LEU A 15 -12.54 8.09 -7.16
C LEU A 15 -11.11 7.54 -7.16
N PHE A 16 -10.14 8.36 -6.77
CA PHE A 16 -8.76 7.89 -6.56
C PHE A 16 -8.73 6.74 -5.57
N TRP A 17 -9.34 6.91 -4.40
CA TRP A 17 -9.31 5.88 -3.36
C TRP A 17 -10.06 4.62 -3.76
N TYR A 18 -11.18 4.74 -4.47
CA TYR A 18 -11.90 3.60 -5.03
C TYR A 18 -11.00 2.80 -5.98
N VAL A 19 -10.40 3.45 -6.97
CA VAL A 19 -9.51 2.81 -7.96
C VAL A 19 -8.30 2.20 -7.26
N TYR A 20 -7.63 2.96 -6.41
CA TYR A 20 -6.41 2.52 -5.73
C TYR A 20 -6.66 1.30 -4.82
N ILE A 21 -7.73 1.32 -4.01
CA ILE A 21 -8.07 0.19 -3.12
C ILE A 21 -8.54 -1.03 -3.93
N SER A 22 -9.14 -0.82 -5.11
CA SER A 22 -9.53 -1.94 -5.99
C SER A 22 -8.32 -2.77 -6.47
N CYS A 23 -7.12 -2.20 -6.46
CA CYS A 23 -5.87 -2.89 -6.80
C CYS A 23 -5.34 -3.78 -5.66
N PHE A 24 -5.93 -3.74 -4.46
CA PHE A 24 -5.42 -4.49 -3.32
C PHE A 24 -5.70 -5.98 -3.48
N ARG A 25 -4.85 -6.84 -2.90
CA ARG A 25 -5.10 -8.29 -2.75
C ARG A 25 -6.09 -8.59 -1.61
N ALA A 26 -7.06 -7.70 -1.41
CA ALA A 26 -8.06 -7.74 -0.37
C ALA A 26 -9.30 -8.52 -0.82
N TYR A 27 -9.99 -9.16 0.13
CA TYR A 27 -11.12 -10.04 -0.19
C TYR A 27 -12.04 -10.28 1.02
N ASP A 28 -13.30 -10.58 0.71
CA ASP A 28 -14.26 -11.13 1.66
C ASP A 28 -14.19 -12.66 1.59
N ASP A 29 -13.66 -13.28 2.64
CA ASP A 29 -13.54 -14.74 2.78
C ASP A 29 -14.88 -15.44 3.05
N LYS A 30 -15.91 -14.72 3.52
CA LYS A 30 -17.24 -15.28 3.79
C LYS A 30 -18.09 -15.36 2.54
N ASN A 31 -18.01 -14.34 1.70
CA ASN A 31 -18.77 -14.25 0.46
C ASN A 31 -17.97 -14.67 -0.78
N GLU A 32 -16.68 -14.98 -0.61
CA GLU A 32 -15.74 -15.39 -1.67
C GLU A 32 -15.62 -14.37 -2.82
N ILE A 33 -15.67 -13.08 -2.48
CA ILE A 33 -15.55 -11.97 -3.45
C ILE A 33 -14.27 -11.16 -3.25
N ASN A 34 -13.76 -10.62 -4.35
CA ASN A 34 -12.58 -9.76 -4.32
C ASN A 34 -12.91 -8.33 -3.88
N ILE A 35 -11.88 -7.52 -3.59
CA ILE A 35 -12.06 -6.14 -3.16
C ILE A 35 -12.80 -5.27 -4.18
N GLY A 36 -12.59 -5.47 -5.49
CA GLY A 36 -13.29 -4.72 -6.53
C GLY A 36 -14.80 -4.95 -6.51
N GLU A 37 -15.24 -6.17 -6.18
CA GLU A 37 -16.65 -6.48 -5.96
C GLU A 37 -17.17 -5.95 -4.62
N ALA A 38 -16.36 -6.03 -3.57
CA ALA A 38 -16.71 -5.49 -2.25
C ALA A 38 -16.90 -3.96 -2.28
N LEU A 39 -16.08 -3.23 -3.03
CA LEU A 39 -16.17 -1.78 -3.16
C LEU A 39 -17.44 -1.31 -3.87
N LYS A 40 -18.15 -2.19 -4.60
CA LYS A 40 -19.44 -1.83 -5.23
C LYS A 40 -20.48 -1.35 -4.22
N THR A 41 -20.35 -1.70 -2.93
CA THR A 41 -21.23 -1.19 -1.87
C THR A 41 -21.15 0.34 -1.66
N LEU A 42 -20.09 0.97 -2.18
CA LEU A 42 -19.91 2.43 -2.18
C LEU A 42 -20.80 3.16 -3.20
N ASN A 43 -21.40 2.43 -4.17
CA ASN A 43 -22.27 2.97 -5.20
C ASN A 43 -21.64 4.17 -5.96
N ILE A 44 -20.36 4.04 -6.34
CA ILE A 44 -19.70 5.01 -7.22
C ILE A 44 -20.36 4.99 -8.61
N ASP A 45 -20.54 6.16 -9.21
CA ASP A 45 -21.08 6.29 -10.56
C ASP A 45 -20.04 5.77 -11.59
N GLU A 46 -20.41 4.73 -12.34
CA GLU A 46 -19.51 4.06 -13.29
C GLU A 46 -19.10 4.97 -14.46
N VAL A 47 -19.95 5.92 -14.87
CA VAL A 47 -19.64 6.85 -15.97
C VAL A 47 -18.63 7.89 -15.49
N GLU A 48 -18.80 8.41 -14.28
CA GLU A 48 -17.85 9.32 -13.63
C GLU A 48 -16.51 8.63 -13.39
N LEU A 49 -16.53 7.39 -12.87
CA LEU A 49 -15.33 6.58 -12.64
C LEU A 49 -14.53 6.35 -13.92
N HIS A 50 -15.17 5.87 -14.98
CA HIS A 50 -14.51 5.60 -16.26
C HIS A 50 -13.91 6.86 -16.89
N LYS A 51 -14.59 8.00 -16.74
CA LYS A 51 -14.05 9.29 -17.19
C LYS A 51 -12.81 9.67 -16.38
N TRP A 52 -12.87 9.53 -15.06
CA TRP A 52 -11.75 9.83 -14.17
C TRP A 52 -10.54 8.94 -14.46
N GLU A 53 -10.74 7.63 -14.64
CA GLU A 53 -9.66 6.68 -14.96
C GLU A 53 -8.94 7.06 -16.25
N LYS A 54 -9.68 7.44 -17.30
CA LYS A 54 -9.09 7.90 -18.57
C LYS A 54 -8.30 9.21 -18.46
N GLU A 55 -8.72 10.11 -17.58
CA GLU A 55 -8.02 11.38 -17.33
C GLU A 55 -6.78 11.17 -16.44
N PHE A 56 -6.83 10.18 -15.55
CA PHE A 56 -5.74 9.87 -14.62
C PHE A 56 -4.67 9.01 -15.28
N PHE A 57 -5.06 7.91 -15.95
CA PHE A 57 -4.19 7.01 -16.70
C PHE A 57 -4.22 7.41 -18.18
N THR A 58 -3.22 8.18 -18.62
CA THR A 58 -3.12 8.57 -20.02
C THR A 58 -2.88 7.33 -20.90
N GLU A 59 -3.80 7.01 -21.83
CA GLU A 59 -3.61 5.93 -22.80
C GLU A 59 -2.31 6.18 -23.63
N ASN A 60 -1.33 5.26 -23.56
CA ASN A 60 0.01 5.40 -24.16
C ASN A 60 0.90 6.49 -23.52
N ALA A 61 0.78 6.68 -22.20
CA ALA A 61 1.71 7.47 -21.41
C ALA A 61 3.17 7.12 -21.74
N SER A 62 3.98 8.14 -22.07
CA SER A 62 5.44 8.02 -21.97
C SER A 62 5.85 7.95 -20.50
N GLU A 63 7.12 7.61 -20.18
CA GLU A 63 7.62 7.66 -18.79
C GLU A 63 7.38 9.03 -18.13
N GLU A 64 7.35 10.12 -18.91
CA GLU A 64 7.07 11.48 -18.43
C GLU A 64 5.60 11.74 -18.05
N ASP A 65 4.69 10.85 -18.47
CA ASP A 65 3.25 10.98 -18.24
C ASP A 65 2.74 10.12 -17.07
N ILE A 66 3.63 9.32 -16.46
CA ILE A 66 3.29 8.49 -15.29
C ILE A 66 2.95 9.40 -14.11
N ARG A 67 1.76 9.17 -13.54
CA ARG A 67 1.35 9.86 -12.31
C ARG A 67 2.11 9.27 -11.15
N PHE A 68 2.66 10.11 -10.28
CA PHE A 68 3.42 9.64 -9.13
C PHE A 68 3.22 10.50 -7.90
N ILE A 69 3.41 9.94 -6.71
CA ILE A 69 3.56 10.71 -5.47
C ILE A 69 4.89 10.34 -4.83
N GLY A 70 5.66 11.35 -4.43
CA GLY A 70 6.97 11.12 -3.85
C GLY A 70 7.48 12.34 -3.10
N GLY A 71 8.42 12.09 -2.19
CA GLY A 71 8.98 13.13 -1.36
C GLY A 71 9.94 12.61 -0.30
N LYS A 72 10.67 13.54 0.31
CA LYS A 72 11.60 13.26 1.40
C LYS A 72 10.86 13.36 2.74
N LEU A 73 10.90 12.29 3.54
CA LEU A 73 10.28 12.26 4.88
C LEU A 73 11.24 12.76 5.97
N ASN A 74 12.52 12.39 5.86
CA ASN A 74 13.62 12.90 6.67
C ASN A 74 14.97 12.69 5.95
N GLU A 75 16.10 12.86 6.62
CA GLU A 75 17.43 12.67 6.01
C GLU A 75 17.71 11.25 5.52
N ASP A 76 17.09 10.25 6.13
CA ASP A 76 17.32 8.82 5.87
C ASP A 76 16.26 8.18 4.97
N ILE A 77 15.07 8.78 4.83
CA ILE A 77 13.92 8.21 4.12
C ILE A 77 13.33 9.19 3.11
N PHE A 78 13.21 8.72 1.88
CA PHE A 78 12.31 9.26 0.86
C PHE A 78 11.48 8.14 0.25
N PHE A 79 10.31 8.49 -0.26
CA PHE A 79 9.37 7.57 -0.88
C PHE A 79 9.00 8.04 -2.29
N HIS A 80 8.63 7.09 -3.12
CA HIS A 80 8.12 7.34 -4.47
C HIS A 80 7.15 6.21 -4.85
N ILE A 81 5.97 6.57 -5.34
CA ILE A 81 4.90 5.64 -5.74
C ILE A 81 4.41 6.07 -7.12
N GLU A 82 4.42 5.14 -8.06
CA GLU A 82 4.01 5.37 -9.44
C GLU A 82 2.69 4.67 -9.73
N PHE A 83 1.75 5.39 -10.33
CA PHE A 83 0.43 4.89 -10.69
C PHE A 83 0.33 4.74 -12.20
N GLN A 84 0.36 3.50 -12.66
CA GLN A 84 0.19 3.12 -14.05
C GLN A 84 -1.14 2.37 -14.21
N GLU A 85 -1.69 2.34 -15.43
CA GLU A 85 -3.01 1.77 -15.72
C GLU A 85 -3.16 0.31 -15.22
N CYS A 86 -2.10 -0.47 -15.32
CA CYS A 86 -2.10 -1.90 -14.97
C CYS A 86 -1.28 -2.24 -13.72
N GLU A 87 -0.59 -1.26 -13.12
CA GLU A 87 0.34 -1.51 -12.01
C GLU A 87 0.57 -0.24 -11.18
N THR A 88 0.54 -0.36 -9.85
CA THR A 88 1.13 0.64 -8.96
C THR A 88 2.46 0.12 -8.43
N VAL A 89 3.53 0.92 -8.52
CA VAL A 89 4.89 0.51 -8.13
C VAL A 89 5.38 1.36 -6.98
N PHE A 90 6.05 0.74 -6.01
CA PHE A 90 6.42 1.38 -4.74
C PHE A 90 7.93 1.35 -4.55
N TYR A 91 8.48 2.48 -4.10
CA TYR A 91 9.89 2.64 -3.79
C TYR A 91 10.07 3.37 -2.46
N ILE A 92 11.08 2.93 -1.70
CA ILE A 92 11.64 3.66 -0.56
C ILE A 92 13.14 3.73 -0.76
N ASN A 93 13.71 4.92 -0.69
CA ASN A 93 15.14 5.14 -0.91
C ASN A 93 15.67 4.64 -2.26
N ASP A 94 14.90 4.83 -3.34
CA ASP A 94 15.15 4.29 -4.70
C ASP A 94 15.20 2.74 -4.75
N ILE A 95 14.85 2.07 -3.66
CA ILE A 95 14.76 0.61 -3.58
C ILE A 95 13.31 0.22 -3.86
N TYR A 96 13.12 -0.70 -4.82
CA TYR A 96 11.83 -1.30 -5.10
C TYR A 96 11.31 -2.09 -3.90
N ILE A 97 10.08 -1.79 -3.46
CA ILE A 97 9.45 -2.42 -2.29
C ILE A 97 8.15 -3.16 -2.63
N GLY A 98 7.73 -3.20 -3.90
CA GLY A 98 6.57 -3.99 -4.31
C GLY A 98 5.76 -3.34 -5.42
N ASN A 99 4.72 -4.06 -5.84
CA ASN A 99 3.75 -3.59 -6.82
C ASN A 99 2.33 -4.11 -6.53
N LEU A 100 1.33 -3.45 -7.13
CA LEU A 100 -0.06 -3.89 -7.22
C LEU A 100 -0.44 -4.29 -8.65
N GLY A 101 0.34 -5.19 -9.25
CA GLY A 101 0.11 -5.70 -10.60
C GLY A 101 -0.13 -7.20 -10.66
N GLY A 102 -0.10 -7.73 -11.90
CA GLY A 102 -0.25 -9.16 -12.16
C GLY A 102 0.83 -10.01 -11.49
N HIS A 103 2.07 -9.51 -11.45
CA HIS A 103 3.20 -10.11 -10.74
C HIS A 103 3.40 -9.48 -9.36
N PHE A 104 2.37 -9.55 -8.53
CA PHE A 104 2.37 -8.99 -7.18
C PHE A 104 3.59 -9.42 -6.37
N GLU A 105 4.28 -8.41 -5.82
CA GLU A 105 5.30 -8.53 -4.81
C GLU A 105 5.07 -7.42 -3.77
N ALA A 106 5.40 -7.70 -2.52
CA ALA A 106 5.27 -6.71 -1.45
C ALA A 106 6.44 -6.82 -0.46
N TRP A 107 6.82 -5.69 0.10
CA TRP A 107 7.79 -5.63 1.18
C TRP A 107 7.31 -6.38 2.42
N PHE A 108 6.02 -6.23 2.74
CA PHE A 108 5.42 -6.57 4.03
C PHE A 108 6.13 -5.80 5.16
N PHE A 109 5.83 -4.50 5.25
CA PHE A 109 6.10 -3.71 6.45
C PHE A 109 5.51 -4.42 7.67
N THR A 110 6.22 -4.41 8.80
CA THR A 110 5.57 -4.75 10.06
C THR A 110 4.50 -3.71 10.38
N TRP A 111 3.52 -4.07 11.21
CA TRP A 111 2.51 -3.10 11.64
C TRP A 111 3.11 -1.84 12.28
N GLU A 112 4.17 -2.00 13.09
CA GLU A 112 4.90 -0.88 13.70
C GLU A 112 5.58 0.00 12.65
N GLU A 113 6.22 -0.60 11.63
CA GLU A 113 6.82 0.15 10.53
C GLU A 113 5.78 0.94 9.75
N LEU A 114 4.63 0.34 9.44
CA LEU A 114 3.55 1.04 8.74
C LEU A 114 3.03 2.22 9.57
N LEU A 115 2.82 2.03 10.87
CA LEU A 115 2.36 3.09 11.77
C LEU A 115 3.36 4.25 11.89
N ALA A 116 4.65 4.04 11.65
CA ALA A 116 5.62 5.13 11.61
C ALA A 116 5.35 6.12 10.45
N PHE A 117 4.63 5.70 9.40
CA PHE A 117 4.24 6.57 8.29
C PHE A 117 2.96 7.38 8.58
N GLN A 118 2.25 7.13 9.68
CA GLN A 118 0.94 7.75 9.95
C GLN A 118 0.98 9.28 10.10
N LYS A 119 2.12 9.84 10.51
CA LYS A 119 2.28 11.30 10.67
C LYS A 119 2.43 12.03 9.32
N TYR A 120 2.51 11.28 8.22
CA TYR A 120 2.71 11.79 6.87
C TYR A 120 1.44 11.60 6.04
N ASP A 121 0.39 12.35 6.37
CA ASP A 121 -0.87 12.43 5.62
C ASP A 121 -1.39 11.04 5.19
N PHE A 122 -1.63 10.86 3.88
CA PHE A 122 -2.17 9.63 3.31
C PHE A 122 -1.17 8.48 3.16
N LEU A 123 0.09 8.68 3.55
CA LEU A 123 1.14 7.70 3.27
C LEU A 123 0.90 6.37 3.99
N PHE A 124 0.25 6.40 5.15
CA PHE A 124 -0.22 5.18 5.80
C PHE A 124 -1.14 4.35 4.87
N LEU A 125 -2.17 4.98 4.28
CA LEU A 125 -3.11 4.30 3.39
C LEU A 125 -2.45 3.87 2.07
N LEU A 126 -1.54 4.69 1.55
CA LEU A 126 -0.77 4.38 0.34
C LEU A 126 0.25 3.25 0.55
N LEU A 127 0.74 3.02 1.76
CA LEU A 127 1.67 1.91 2.04
C LEU A 127 0.97 0.68 2.64
N LEU A 128 -0.31 0.79 2.97
CA LEU A 128 -1.11 -0.29 3.57
C LEU A 128 -1.04 -1.63 2.82
N PRO A 129 -1.13 -1.70 1.48
CA PRO A 129 -1.10 -2.99 0.79
C PRO A 129 0.32 -3.59 0.75
N MET A 130 1.34 -2.81 1.11
CA MET A 130 2.72 -3.28 1.27
C MET A 130 3.01 -3.74 2.70
N ALA A 131 2.01 -3.81 3.58
CA ALA A 131 2.16 -4.27 4.96
C ALA A 131 1.80 -5.74 5.13
N GLY A 132 2.36 -6.35 6.17
CA GLY A 132 1.98 -7.66 6.67
C GLY A 132 1.60 -7.57 8.14
N ILE A 133 0.51 -8.22 8.52
CA ILE A 133 0.09 -8.32 9.92
C ILE A 133 0.00 -9.77 10.37
N GLU A 134 0.32 -9.99 11.64
CA GLU A 134 0.15 -11.27 12.29
C GLU A 134 -1.24 -11.37 12.92
N ARG A 135 -1.71 -12.61 13.15
CA ARG A 135 -3.10 -12.85 13.63
C ARG A 135 -3.45 -12.12 14.92
N HIS A 136 -2.49 -11.91 15.81
CA HIS A 136 -2.71 -11.22 17.07
C HIS A 136 -2.95 -9.70 16.90
N GLN A 137 -2.60 -9.12 15.73
CA GLN A 137 -2.72 -7.70 15.42
C GLN A 137 -4.03 -7.35 14.69
N ILE A 138 -4.79 -8.35 14.24
CA ILE A 138 -5.99 -8.19 13.40
C ILE A 138 -6.96 -7.16 13.99
N SER A 139 -7.32 -7.28 15.27
CA SER A 139 -8.32 -6.40 15.88
C SER A 139 -7.85 -4.94 15.97
N GLU A 140 -6.57 -4.72 16.24
CA GLU A 140 -6.00 -3.37 16.31
C GLU A 140 -5.90 -2.75 14.92
N ALA A 141 -5.35 -3.51 13.97
CA ALA A 141 -5.19 -3.09 12.59
C ALA A 141 -6.53 -2.78 11.93
N GLN A 142 -7.55 -3.63 12.13
CA GLN A 142 -8.89 -3.41 11.58
C GLN A 142 -9.51 -2.12 12.13
N LYS A 143 -9.41 -1.87 13.44
CA LYS A 143 -9.91 -0.63 14.02
C LYS A 143 -9.22 0.59 13.40
N TYR A 144 -7.90 0.55 13.30
CA TYR A 144 -7.13 1.66 12.76
C TYR A 144 -7.45 1.92 11.28
N VAL A 145 -7.46 0.88 10.46
CA VAL A 145 -7.81 1.00 9.03
C VAL A 145 -9.24 1.50 8.86
N THR A 146 -10.19 1.03 9.68
CA THR A 146 -11.57 1.54 9.67
C THR A 146 -11.62 3.04 9.94
N ASP A 147 -10.87 3.51 10.95
CA ASP A 147 -10.84 4.93 11.31
C ASP A 147 -10.23 5.79 10.18
N GLN A 148 -9.21 5.29 9.48
CA GLN A 148 -8.63 5.95 8.30
C GLN A 148 -9.59 5.98 7.10
N LEU A 149 -10.29 4.86 6.83
CA LEU A 149 -11.25 4.83 5.71
C LEU A 149 -12.42 5.78 5.93
N LYS A 150 -12.83 6.01 7.18
CA LYS A 150 -13.88 6.99 7.52
C LYS A 150 -13.50 8.44 7.22
N THR A 151 -12.24 8.75 6.94
CA THR A 151 -11.85 10.10 6.52
C THR A 151 -11.97 10.30 5.02
N ILE A 152 -12.21 9.23 4.25
CA ILE A 152 -12.39 9.31 2.80
C ILE A 152 -13.89 9.50 2.52
N PRO A 153 -14.29 10.52 1.75
CA PRO A 153 -15.68 10.71 1.39
C PRO A 153 -16.28 9.45 0.74
N LYS A 154 -17.54 9.15 1.06
CA LYS A 154 -18.31 7.98 0.61
C LYS A 154 -17.91 6.64 1.25
N PHE A 155 -16.77 6.55 1.95
CA PHE A 155 -16.35 5.30 2.57
C PHE A 155 -16.94 5.09 3.97
N GLU A 156 -17.48 6.12 4.61
CA GLU A 156 -17.83 6.13 6.03
C GLU A 156 -18.78 4.99 6.43
N ASP A 157 -19.85 4.81 5.66
CA ASP A 157 -20.89 3.81 5.92
C ASP A 157 -20.41 2.36 5.69
N ASN A 158 -19.37 2.19 4.86
CA ASN A 158 -18.83 0.88 4.48
C ASN A 158 -17.42 0.62 5.04
N ALA A 159 -16.86 1.56 5.81
CA ALA A 159 -15.45 1.54 6.23
C ALA A 159 -15.10 0.28 7.00
N GLU A 160 -15.98 -0.20 7.88
CA GLU A 160 -15.75 -1.41 8.67
C GLU A 160 -15.69 -2.66 7.78
N TYR A 161 -16.57 -2.74 6.78
CA TYR A 161 -16.61 -3.85 5.83
C TYR A 161 -15.42 -3.83 4.87
N ILE A 162 -15.07 -2.66 4.33
CA ILE A 162 -13.90 -2.53 3.45
C ILE A 162 -12.62 -2.79 4.23
N SER A 163 -12.53 -2.30 5.48
CA SER A 163 -11.40 -2.60 6.37
C SER A 163 -11.27 -4.10 6.61
N TYR A 164 -12.36 -4.81 6.89
CA TYR A 164 -12.34 -6.27 7.01
C TYR A 164 -11.71 -6.94 5.79
N CYS A 165 -12.14 -6.56 4.58
CA CYS A 165 -11.59 -7.10 3.34
C CYS A 165 -10.09 -6.78 3.16
N ILE A 166 -9.67 -5.55 3.48
CA ILE A 166 -8.26 -5.14 3.42
C ILE A 166 -7.42 -5.97 4.38
N ILE A 167 -7.87 -6.11 5.62
CA ILE A 167 -7.19 -6.87 6.68
C ILE A 167 -6.99 -8.33 6.24
N ASN A 168 -8.01 -8.97 5.65
CA ASN A 168 -7.88 -10.31 5.10
C ASN A 168 -6.76 -10.44 4.05
N GLY A 169 -6.53 -9.40 3.26
CA GLY A 169 -5.49 -9.36 2.22
C GLY A 169 -4.06 -9.19 2.73
N ILE A 170 -3.88 -8.62 3.93
CA ILE A 170 -2.54 -8.31 4.49
C ILE A 170 -2.14 -9.22 5.66
N ILE A 171 -2.97 -10.19 6.06
CA ILE A 171 -2.59 -11.22 7.03
C ILE A 171 -1.50 -12.11 6.42
N ILE A 172 -0.36 -12.22 7.09
CA ILE A 172 0.68 -13.19 6.73
C ILE A 172 0.43 -14.54 7.40
N ASN A 173 0.79 -15.63 6.72
CA ASN A 173 0.66 -16.98 7.27
C ASN A 173 1.83 -17.35 8.22
N GLY A 174 2.93 -16.61 8.13
CA GLY A 174 4.11 -16.76 8.99
C GLY A 174 4.16 -15.72 10.11
N HIS A 175 5.38 -15.38 10.50
CA HIS A 175 5.69 -14.29 11.43
C HIS A 175 6.89 -13.53 10.91
N PHE A 176 7.05 -12.30 11.40
CA PHE A 176 8.30 -11.57 11.22
C PHE A 176 9.36 -12.08 12.19
N PHE A 177 10.59 -12.16 11.75
CA PHE A 177 11.72 -12.52 12.61
C PHE A 177 12.98 -11.76 12.21
N ASN A 178 13.91 -11.62 13.15
CA ASN A 178 15.16 -10.92 12.91
C ASN A 178 16.24 -11.91 12.48
N GLN A 179 16.82 -11.68 11.29
CA GLN A 179 17.95 -12.44 10.77
C GLN A 179 19.24 -11.64 10.96
N ASN A 180 20.31 -12.34 11.36
CA ASN A 180 21.62 -11.73 11.57
C ASN A 180 22.09 -11.00 10.31
N ASP A 181 22.66 -9.82 10.52
CA ASP A 181 23.23 -8.93 9.48
C ASP A 181 22.25 -8.42 8.41
N VAL A 182 21.00 -8.89 8.40
CA VAL A 182 19.95 -8.48 7.45
C VAL A 182 18.86 -7.63 8.12
N GLY A 183 18.47 -7.95 9.35
CA GLY A 183 17.35 -7.31 10.04
C GLY A 183 16.04 -8.10 9.93
N ILE A 184 14.91 -7.40 9.88
CA ILE A 184 13.57 -8.01 9.86
C ILE A 184 13.30 -8.67 8.50
N VAL A 185 12.88 -9.93 8.53
CA VAL A 185 12.50 -10.75 7.38
C VAL A 185 11.22 -11.55 7.70
N ASN A 186 10.67 -12.23 6.69
CA ASN A 186 9.56 -13.17 6.86
C ASN A 186 9.63 -14.28 5.80
N ASN A 187 8.77 -15.29 5.93
CA ASN A 187 8.70 -16.43 4.99
C ASN A 187 7.45 -16.41 4.09
N GLN A 188 6.79 -15.25 3.97
CA GLN A 188 5.58 -15.11 3.17
C GLN A 188 5.92 -15.21 1.68
N ASN A 189 5.06 -15.87 0.90
CA ASN A 189 5.18 -15.86 -0.57
C ASN A 189 4.98 -14.44 -1.09
N HIS A 190 5.62 -14.10 -2.21
CA HIS A 190 5.59 -12.75 -2.79
C HIS A 190 6.21 -11.66 -1.90
N SER A 191 6.80 -12.03 -0.75
CA SER A 191 7.52 -11.07 0.07
C SER A 191 8.93 -10.84 -0.47
N ILE A 192 9.26 -9.58 -0.74
CA ILE A 192 10.64 -9.15 -1.04
C ILE A 192 11.56 -9.43 0.16
N ARG A 193 11.02 -9.37 1.39
CA ARG A 193 11.70 -9.73 2.64
C ARG A 193 11.86 -11.25 2.86
N ASN A 194 11.32 -12.10 1.99
CA ASN A 194 11.59 -13.53 2.00
C ASN A 194 12.85 -13.83 1.18
N ILE A 195 14.00 -13.49 1.76
CA ILE A 195 15.30 -13.59 1.10
C ILE A 195 15.77 -15.04 0.89
N GLU A 196 15.21 -16.01 1.61
CA GLU A 196 15.45 -17.43 1.33
C GLU A 196 14.86 -17.83 -0.02
N LYS A 197 13.64 -17.36 -0.30
CA LYS A 197 12.95 -17.65 -1.57
C LYS A 197 13.39 -16.71 -2.68
N TYR A 198 13.71 -15.46 -2.36
CA TYR A 198 14.08 -14.41 -3.31
C TYR A 198 15.44 -13.76 -2.96
N PRO A 199 16.56 -14.51 -3.05
CA PRO A 199 17.86 -14.06 -2.58
C PRO A 199 18.40 -12.83 -3.33
N ARG A 200 17.86 -12.52 -4.52
CA ARG A 200 18.21 -11.32 -5.30
C ARG A 200 17.94 -10.01 -4.54
N TYR A 201 17.03 -10.02 -3.56
CA TYR A 201 16.67 -8.85 -2.78
C TYR A 201 17.49 -8.68 -1.49
N ALA A 202 18.42 -9.58 -1.17
CA ALA A 202 19.09 -9.60 0.14
C ALA A 202 19.82 -8.29 0.49
N ASP A 203 20.54 -7.69 -0.47
CA ASP A 203 21.27 -6.44 -0.27
C ASP A 203 20.32 -5.26 -0.02
N ASP A 204 19.25 -5.20 -0.82
CA ASP A 204 18.25 -4.14 -0.73
C ASP A 204 17.43 -4.25 0.57
N VAL A 205 17.07 -5.47 0.95
CA VAL A 205 16.42 -5.77 2.23
C VAL A 205 17.29 -5.30 3.39
N THR A 206 18.58 -5.61 3.36
CA THR A 206 19.53 -5.21 4.42
C THR A 206 19.64 -3.70 4.54
N LYS A 207 19.83 -2.99 3.41
CA LYS A 207 19.92 -1.51 3.38
C LYS A 207 18.66 -0.86 3.91
N LEU A 208 17.50 -1.30 3.41
CA LEU A 208 16.24 -0.66 3.76
C LEU A 208 15.80 -0.99 5.18
N ASN A 209 16.06 -2.20 5.69
CA ASN A 209 15.85 -2.52 7.11
C ASN A 209 16.65 -1.60 8.04
N TYR A 210 17.90 -1.30 7.69
CA TYR A 210 18.71 -0.37 8.45
C TYR A 210 18.13 1.05 8.43
N ALA A 211 17.68 1.53 7.27
CA ALA A 211 17.06 2.85 7.13
C ALA A 211 15.73 2.96 7.90
N LEU A 212 14.85 1.95 7.77
CA LEU A 212 13.56 1.91 8.48
C LEU A 212 13.75 1.85 10.00
N LYS A 213 14.72 1.09 10.49
CA LYS A 213 15.04 1.05 11.92
C LYS A 213 15.44 2.42 12.45
N LYS A 214 16.29 3.17 11.73
CA LYS A 214 16.63 4.55 12.09
C LYS A 214 15.43 5.48 12.06
N PHE A 215 14.62 5.36 11.00
CA PHE A 215 13.42 6.17 10.82
C PHE A 215 12.48 6.04 12.01
N ILE A 216 12.17 4.81 12.43
CA ILE A 216 11.31 4.55 13.60
C ILE A 216 11.92 5.14 14.88
N GLN A 217 13.24 4.96 15.09
CA GLN A 217 13.93 5.47 16.29
C GLN A 217 14.02 7.00 16.35
N SER A 218 13.89 7.68 15.21
CA SER A 218 13.96 9.14 15.10
C SER A 218 12.62 9.85 15.31
N GLN A 219 11.54 9.10 15.49
CA GLN A 219 10.18 9.61 15.57
C GLN A 219 9.81 10.16 16.95
#